data_AF-A0A1W9NUG4-F1
#
_entry.id   AF-A0A1W9NUG4-F1
#
_cell.length_a   1.000
_cell.length_b   1.000
_cell.length_c   1.000
_cell.angle_alpha   90.00
_cell.angle_beta   90.00
_cell.angle_gamma   90.00
#
_symmetry.space_group_name_H-M   'P 1'
#
loop_
_entity.id
_entity.type
_entity.pdbx_description
1 polymer ?
#
loop_
_entity_poly.entity_id
_entity_poly.type
_entity_poly.pdbx_seq_one_letter_code
_entity_poly.pdbx_strand_id
1 'polypeptide(L)'
;MISFKENRCINSKARAKGVDVLLISVPDLSLFGLSALDLYEEVANEEGILLVRGVLAEILGDPALKSDQIHPNAKGYKKMAESVYEALRQKGWL
;
A
#
# COMPACT_ATOMS: atom_id res chain seq x y z
N MET A 1 8.47 4.34 -15.17
CA MET A 1 8.35 2.90 -14.84
C MET A 1 9.00 2.71 -13.47
N ILE A 2 8.20 2.63 -12.39
CA ILE A 2 8.75 2.36 -11.05
C ILE A 2 9.25 0.91 -11.06
N SER A 3 10.53 0.70 -10.75
CA SER A 3 11.12 -0.64 -10.74
C SER A 3 10.71 -1.38 -9.46
N PHE A 4 9.80 -2.34 -9.54
CA PHE A 4 9.43 -3.20 -8.40
C PHE A 4 10.55 -4.14 -7.94
N LYS A 5 11.69 -4.18 -8.65
CA LYS A 5 12.86 -5.00 -8.27
C LYS A 5 13.33 -4.70 -6.85
N GLU A 6 13.30 -3.43 -6.44
CA GLU A 6 13.70 -3.03 -5.10
C GLU A 6 12.72 -3.53 -4.04
N ASN A 7 11.41 -3.39 -4.28
CA ASN A 7 10.36 -3.89 -3.40
C ASN A 7 10.45 -5.42 -3.21
N ARG A 8 10.67 -6.17 -4.30
CA ARG A 8 10.87 -7.63 -4.25
C ARG A 8 12.13 -8.01 -3.48
N CYS A 9 13.23 -7.26 -3.67
CA CYS A 9 14.45 -7.45 -2.89
C CYS A 9 14.23 -7.21 -1.40
N ILE A 10 13.47 -6.18 -1.03
CA ILE A 10 13.11 -5.89 0.37
C ILE A 10 12.26 -7.03 0.95
N ASN A 11 11.22 -7.48 0.23
CA ASN A 11 10.38 -8.61 0.65
C ASN A 11 11.21 -9.88 0.87
N SER A 12 12.08 -10.24 -0.08
CA SER A 12 12.96 -11.40 0.03
C SER A 12 13.85 -11.34 1.28
N LYS A 13 14.47 -10.19 1.55
CA LYS A 13 15.33 -9.99 2.73
C LYS A 13 14.55 -10.04 4.04
N ALA A 14 13.32 -9.52 4.06
CA ALA A 14 12.45 -9.59 5.24
C ALA A 14 12.03 -11.04 5.55
N ARG A 15 11.58 -11.78 4.53
CA ARG A 15 11.22 -13.20 4.63
C ARG A 15 12.37 -14.07 5.09
N ALA A 16 13.58 -13.83 4.59
CA ALA A 16 14.79 -14.54 5.03
C ALA A 16 15.10 -14.37 6.53
N LYS A 17 14.52 -13.34 7.17
CA LYS A 17 14.64 -13.06 8.61
C LYS A 17 13.39 -13.45 9.40
N GLY A 18 12.40 -14.09 8.79
CA GLY A 18 11.13 -14.42 9.43
C GLY A 18 10.26 -13.21 9.72
N VAL A 19 10.42 -12.11 8.97
CA VAL A 19 9.61 -10.89 9.10
C VAL A 19 8.48 -10.92 8.08
N ASP A 20 7.25 -10.82 8.57
CA ASP A 20 6.05 -10.68 7.75
C ASP A 20 5.98 -9.28 7.12
N VAL A 21 5.51 -9.23 5.88
CA VAL A 21 5.40 -7.99 5.09
C VAL A 21 3.94 -7.76 4.70
N LEU A 22 3.50 -6.51 4.82
CA LEU A 22 2.25 -6.00 4.28
C LEU A 22 2.58 -4.92 3.26
N LEU A 23 1.90 -4.94 2.12
CA LEU A 23 2.05 -3.95 1.06
C LEU A 23 0.87 -2.99 1.05
N ILE A 24 1.12 -1.71 0.82
CA ILE A 24 0.09 -0.68 0.60
C ILE A 24 0.24 -0.17 -0.83
N SER A 25 -0.83 -0.22 -1.62
CA SER A 25 -0.81 0.31 -2.99
C SER A 25 -0.73 1.84 -3.00
N VAL A 26 0.11 2.41 -3.86
CA VAL A 26 0.14 3.86 -4.10
C VAL A 26 -0.66 4.19 -5.36
N PRO A 27 -1.39 5.32 -5.40
CA PRO A 27 -2.10 5.73 -6.61
C PRO A 27 -1.12 6.19 -7.69
N ASP A 28 -1.50 6.00 -8.95
CA ASP A 28 -0.84 6.68 -10.05
C ASP A 28 -1.27 8.14 -10.05
N LEU A 29 -0.33 9.06 -9.87
CA LEU A 29 -0.58 10.50 -9.91
C LEU A 29 -0.49 11.07 -11.33
N SER A 30 -0.22 10.23 -12.34
CA SER A 30 -0.22 10.65 -13.73
C SER A 30 -1.64 10.80 -14.29
N LEU A 31 -1.85 11.84 -15.10
CA LEU A 31 -3.15 12.18 -15.70
C LEU A 31 -3.69 11.13 -16.69
N PHE A 32 -2.93 10.07 -17.01
CA PHE A 32 -3.26 9.08 -18.03
C PHE A 32 -2.79 7.67 -17.63
N GLY A 33 -3.56 6.94 -16.82
CA GLY A 33 -3.40 5.48 -16.74
C GLY A 33 -3.88 4.79 -15.46
N LEU A 34 -4.91 3.94 -15.59
CA LEU A 34 -5.36 2.97 -14.60
C LEU A 34 -4.37 1.79 -14.51
N SER A 35 -3.28 1.87 -13.74
CA SER A 35 -2.40 0.68 -13.60
C SER A 35 -1.69 0.50 -12.26
N ALA A 36 -1.52 1.55 -11.45
CA ALA A 36 -0.82 1.39 -10.18
C ALA A 36 -1.58 0.54 -9.16
N LEU A 37 -2.90 0.39 -9.25
CA LEU A 37 -3.63 -0.54 -8.39
C LEU A 37 -3.43 -2.01 -8.81
N ASP A 38 -3.52 -2.29 -10.11
CA ASP A 38 -3.48 -3.65 -10.64
C ASP A 38 -2.07 -4.25 -10.57
N LEU A 39 -1.03 -3.43 -10.79
CA LEU A 39 0.37 -3.87 -10.68
C LEU A 39 0.76 -4.27 -9.25
N TYR A 40 0.24 -3.58 -8.23
CA TYR A 40 0.49 -3.96 -6.83
C TYR A 40 -0.22 -5.25 -6.46
N GLU A 41 -1.39 -5.50 -7.04
CA GLU A 41 -2.14 -6.74 -6.86
C GLU A 41 -1.43 -7.93 -7.50
N GLU A 42 -0.91 -7.76 -8.72
CA GLU A 42 -0.08 -8.76 -9.38
C GLU A 42 1.15 -9.12 -8.53
N VAL A 43 1.92 -8.11 -8.08
CA VAL A 43 3.10 -8.32 -7.24
C VAL A 43 2.75 -8.99 -5.91
N ALA A 44 1.66 -8.56 -5.25
CA ALA A 44 1.24 -9.12 -3.98
C ALA A 44 0.84 -10.60 -4.12
N ASN A 45 0.14 -10.96 -5.20
CA ASN A 45 -0.25 -12.34 -5.48
C ASN A 45 0.96 -13.23 -5.80
N GLU A 46 1.86 -12.77 -6.66
CA GLU A 46 3.09 -13.52 -7.00
C GLU A 46 4.00 -13.76 -5.79
N GLU A 47 4.12 -12.76 -4.92
CA GLU A 47 5.01 -12.80 -3.76
C GLU A 47 4.31 -13.32 -2.50
N GLY A 48 3.01 -13.62 -2.56
CA GLY A 48 2.20 -14.04 -1.42
C GLY A 48 2.20 -13.04 -0.25
N ILE A 49 2.13 -11.74 -0.56
CA ILE A 49 2.15 -10.64 0.40
C ILE A 49 0.72 -10.15 0.66
N LEU A 50 0.38 -9.82 1.90
CA LEU A 50 -0.90 -9.18 2.22
C LEU A 50 -0.94 -7.76 1.64
N LEU A 51 -1.96 -7.46 0.83
CA LEU A 51 -2.13 -6.14 0.21
C LEU A 51 -3.28 -5.36 0.85
N VAL A 52 -2.99 -4.13 1.28
CA VAL A 52 -3.99 -3.10 1.59
C VAL A 52 -4.16 -2.22 0.35
N ARG A 53 -5.23 -2.49 -0.40
CA ARG A 53 -5.51 -1.86 -1.69
C ARG A 53 -6.29 -0.54 -1.49
N GLY A 54 -5.95 0.48 -2.26
CA GLY A 54 -6.78 1.69 -2.46
C GLY A 54 -6.78 2.74 -1.34
N VAL A 55 -6.39 2.41 -0.11
CA VAL A 55 -6.50 3.35 1.03
C VAL A 55 -5.79 4.68 0.78
N LEU A 56 -4.60 4.67 0.18
CA LEU A 56 -3.87 5.90 -0.12
C LEU A 56 -4.52 6.69 -1.26
N ALA A 57 -5.11 6.02 -2.25
CA ALA A 57 -5.86 6.68 -3.33
C ALA A 57 -7.09 7.42 -2.79
N GLU A 58 -7.84 6.77 -1.88
CA GLU A 58 -8.97 7.39 -1.20
C GLU A 58 -8.55 8.63 -0.39
N ILE A 59 -7.45 8.52 0.37
CA ILE A 59 -6.94 9.62 1.19
C ILE A 59 -6.48 10.80 0.31
N LEU A 60 -5.72 10.55 -0.76
CA LEU A 60 -5.20 11.61 -1.61
C LEU A 60 -6.29 12.22 -2.52
N GLY A 61 -7.40 11.51 -2.74
CA GLY A 61 -8.58 12.02 -3.44
C GLY A 61 -9.39 13.03 -2.62
N ASP A 62 -9.24 13.06 -1.30
CA ASP A 62 -9.98 13.96 -0.40
C ASP A 62 -9.07 15.09 0.15
N PRO A 63 -9.29 16.36 -0.24
CA PRO A 63 -8.56 17.50 0.31
C PRO A 63 -8.60 17.60 1.84
N ALA A 64 -9.66 17.10 2.50
CA ALA A 64 -9.78 17.12 3.96
C ALA A 64 -8.87 16.09 4.66
N LEU A 65 -8.33 15.12 3.93
CA LEU A 65 -7.49 14.04 4.45
C LEU A 65 -6.00 14.19 4.10
N LYS A 66 -5.60 15.26 3.41
CA LYS A 66 -4.22 15.51 2.99
C LYS A 66 -3.70 16.88 3.42
N SER A 67 -2.38 16.98 3.59
CA SER A 67 -1.68 18.23 3.93
C SER A 67 -1.20 18.95 2.67
N ASP A 68 -0.94 18.19 1.61
CA ASP A 68 -0.58 18.66 0.29
C ASP A 68 -1.09 17.67 -0.79
N GLN A 69 -0.54 17.71 -2.00
CA GLN A 69 -1.03 16.87 -3.10
C GLN A 69 -0.74 15.37 -2.93
N ILE A 70 0.27 14.99 -2.15
CA ILE A 70 0.76 13.60 -2.09
C ILE A 70 0.89 13.06 -0.67
N HIS A 71 0.76 13.91 0.36
CA HIS A 71 0.92 13.53 1.76
C HIS A 71 -0.40 13.58 2.53
N PRO A 72 -0.83 12.47 3.16
CA PRO A 72 -1.91 12.47 4.13
C PRO A 72 -1.68 13.49 5.27
N ASN A 73 -2.76 14.04 5.82
CA ASN A 73 -2.73 14.76 7.09
C ASN A 73 -3.04 13.80 8.25
N ALA A 74 -3.16 14.32 9.47
CA ALA A 74 -3.45 13.51 10.65
C ALA A 74 -4.72 12.64 10.51
N LYS A 75 -5.79 13.16 9.89
CA LYS A 75 -7.03 12.39 9.64
C LYS A 75 -6.80 11.31 8.58
N GLY A 76 -6.05 11.62 7.52
CA GLY A 76 -5.67 10.65 6.50
C GLY A 76 -4.84 9.50 7.07
N TYR A 77 -3.82 9.81 7.88
CA TYR A 77 -3.01 8.78 8.54
C TYR A 77 -3.83 7.94 9.54
N LYS A 78 -4.80 8.53 10.25
CA LYS A 78 -5.72 7.77 11.09
C LYS A 78 -6.51 6.74 10.27
N LYS A 79 -7.11 7.16 9.15
CA LYS A 79 -7.82 6.24 8.23
C LYS A 79 -6.91 5.14 7.70
N MET A 80 -5.67 5.48 7.32
CA MET A 80 -4.68 4.50 6.89
C MET A 80 -4.38 3.46 7.98
N ALA A 81 -4.17 3.90 9.22
CA ALA A 81 -3.91 3.02 10.35
C ALA A 81 -5.09 2.07 10.63
N GLU A 82 -6.33 2.57 10.55
CA GLU A 82 -7.54 1.76 10.69
C GLU A 82 -7.62 0.67 9.59
N SER A 83 -7.32 1.01 8.34
CA SER A 83 -7.29 0.03 7.24
C SER A 83 -6.21 -1.04 7.42
N VAL A 84 -5.02 -0.65 7.89
CA VAL A 84 -3.94 -1.60 8.21
C VAL A 84 -4.36 -2.51 9.35
N TYR A 85 -4.94 -1.96 10.42
CA TYR A 85 -5.42 -2.72 11.57
C TYR A 85 -6.43 -3.80 11.16
N GLU A 86 -7.45 -3.43 10.37
CA GLU A 86 -8.45 -4.39 9.90
C GLU A 86 -7.85 -5.47 9.00
N ALA A 87 -6.92 -5.13 8.11
CA ALA A 87 -6.23 -6.10 7.27
C ALA A 87 -5.40 -7.11 8.09
N LEU A 88 -4.69 -6.62 9.11
CA LEU A 88 -3.92 -7.47 10.02
C LEU A 88 -4.83 -8.43 10.81
N ARG A 89 -5.97 -7.94 11.32
CA ARG A 89 -6.97 -8.78 12.00
C ARG A 89 -7.56 -9.85 11.09
N GLN A 90 -7.96 -9.48 9.88
CA GLN A 90 -8.52 -10.43 8.91
C GLN A 90 -7.52 -11.51 8.51
N LYS A 91 -6.22 -11.18 8.49
CA LYS A 91 -5.14 -12.14 8.24
C LYS A 91 -4.82 -13.02 9.46
N GLY A 92 -5.25 -12.62 10.66
CA GLY A 92 -4.94 -13.30 11.92
C GLY A 92 -3.56 -12.94 12.51
N TRP A 93 -3.03 -11.77 12.16
CA TRP A 93 -1.77 -11.25 12.72
C TRP A 93 -1.99 -10.41 13.99
N LEU A 94 -3.25 -10.16 14.36
CA LEU A 94 -3.70 -9.45 15.57
C LEU A 94 -4.92 -10.14 16.19
#